data_AF-A0A956G0F1-F1
#
_entry.id   AF-A0A956G0F1-F1
#
_cell.length_a   1.000
_cell.length_b   1.000
_cell.length_c   1.000
_cell.angle_alpha   90.00
_cell.angle_beta   90.00
_cell.angle_gamma   90.00
#
_symmetry.space_group_name_H-M   'P 1'
#
loop_
_entity.id
_entity.type
_entity.pdbx_description
1 polymer ?
#
loop_
_entity_poly.entity_id
_entity_poly.type
_entity_poly.pdbx_seq_one_letter_code
_entity_poly.pdbx_strand_id
1 'polypeptide(L)'
;MSEGEASTVELERRNHELSILNAIAEALNRSVDLGQALSAVLAEVAELLGLEAGWVWLVDCAEDGEERVELAAAQNLPPALLEAPERMRGSCYCLDSFRAGDMDGAANINVVVCSRLAGLVQGAEGLRFHASVPLYAGGARVGVLNVASSDYRELSRGELRLLHTIGEMLGIAVERARLYERSVEIGALEERARLARDLHDSLAQGLTGVILQLESADALHDTSAPRDNVGRLVREALEVRRETQEE
;
A
#
# COMPACT_ATOMS: atom_id res chain seq x y z
N MET A 1 -31.19 36.87 -16.39
CA MET A 1 -30.85 36.01 -15.24
C MET A 1 -30.57 36.93 -14.08
N SER A 2 -31.29 36.78 -12.97
CA SER A 2 -31.11 37.65 -11.79
C SER A 2 -29.88 37.22 -10.98
N GLU A 3 -29.27 38.14 -10.22
CA GLU A 3 -28.12 37.85 -9.34
C GLU A 3 -28.44 36.73 -8.32
N GLY A 4 -29.72 36.56 -7.94
CA GLY A 4 -30.16 35.48 -7.05
C GLY A 4 -30.08 34.09 -7.69
N GLU A 5 -30.47 33.94 -8.96
CA GLU A 5 -30.45 32.65 -9.67
C GLU A 5 -29.03 32.15 -9.94
N ALA A 6 -28.11 33.06 -10.28
CA ALA A 6 -26.70 32.74 -10.48
C ALA A 6 -26.03 32.29 -9.17
N SER A 7 -26.43 32.86 -8.03
CA SER A 7 -25.90 32.48 -6.72
C SER A 7 -26.40 31.11 -6.26
N THR A 8 -27.66 30.75 -6.55
CA THR A 8 -28.20 29.40 -6.23
C THR A 8 -27.55 28.31 -7.06
N VAL A 9 -27.31 28.53 -8.37
CA VAL A 9 -26.68 27.53 -9.24
C VAL A 9 -25.22 27.26 -8.85
N GLU A 10 -24.45 28.29 -8.51
CA GLU A 10 -23.08 28.10 -8.03
C GLU A 10 -23.03 27.39 -6.67
N LEU A 11 -24.00 27.65 -5.79
CA LEU A 11 -24.11 26.97 -4.50
C LEU A 11 -24.44 25.49 -4.67
N GLU A 12 -25.40 25.16 -5.53
CA GLU A 12 -25.75 23.77 -5.86
C GLU A 12 -24.56 23.02 -6.46
N ARG A 13 -23.80 23.67 -7.37
CA ARG A 13 -22.60 23.07 -7.96
C ARG A 13 -21.53 22.77 -6.91
N ARG A 14 -21.24 23.72 -6.02
CA ARG A 14 -20.26 23.54 -4.93
C ARG A 14 -20.71 22.46 -3.95
N ASN A 15 -21.99 22.40 -3.64
CA ASN A 15 -22.54 21.38 -2.75
C ASN A 15 -22.43 19.98 -3.38
N HIS A 16 -22.65 19.88 -4.68
CA HIS A 16 -22.44 18.64 -5.42
C HIS A 16 -20.96 18.22 -5.45
N GLU A 17 -20.03 19.12 -5.77
CA GLU A 17 -18.58 18.86 -5.72
C GLU A 17 -18.14 18.37 -4.33
N LEU A 18 -18.61 19.03 -3.26
CA LEU A 18 -18.33 18.61 -1.88
C LEU A 18 -18.91 17.25 -1.54
N SER A 19 -20.11 16.93 -2.00
CA SER A 19 -20.72 15.62 -1.80
C SER A 19 -19.89 14.50 -2.44
N ILE A 20 -19.35 14.74 -3.65
CA ILE A 20 -18.48 13.78 -4.34
C ILE A 20 -17.19 13.57 -3.54
N LEU A 21 -16.52 14.66 -3.14
CA LEU A 21 -15.28 14.58 -2.37
C LEU A 21 -15.49 13.85 -1.03
N ASN A 22 -16.62 14.10 -0.37
CA ASN A 22 -16.94 13.46 0.90
C ASN A 22 -17.18 11.95 0.74
N ALA A 23 -17.92 11.53 -0.30
CA ALA A 23 -18.15 10.11 -0.59
C ALA A 23 -16.83 9.37 -0.85
N ILE A 24 -15.96 9.97 -1.66
CA ILE A 24 -14.63 9.42 -1.96
C ILE A 24 -13.76 9.33 -0.71
N ALA A 25 -13.75 10.38 0.12
CA ALA A 25 -13.01 10.36 1.38
C ALA A 25 -13.52 9.26 2.33
N GLU A 26 -14.83 9.01 2.36
CA GLU A 26 -15.42 7.92 3.14
C GLU A 26 -15.03 6.54 2.57
N ALA A 27 -15.07 6.35 1.25
CA ALA A 27 -14.61 5.14 0.59
C ALA A 27 -13.13 4.83 0.91
N LEU A 28 -12.25 5.83 0.84
CA LEU A 28 -10.81 5.70 1.17
C LEU A 28 -10.54 5.31 2.62
N ASN A 29 -11.45 5.64 3.54
CA ASN A 29 -11.25 5.42 4.97
C ASN A 29 -11.95 4.16 5.49
N ARG A 30 -12.76 3.48 4.67
CA ARG A 30 -13.49 2.27 5.08
C ARG A 30 -12.66 0.99 5.05
N SER A 31 -11.72 0.87 4.10
CA SER A 31 -10.90 -0.33 3.93
C SER A 31 -9.51 -0.18 4.53
N VAL A 32 -9.02 -1.24 5.19
CA VAL A 32 -7.61 -1.37 5.59
C VAL A 32 -6.75 -1.83 4.41
N ASP A 33 -7.34 -2.53 3.44
CA ASP A 33 -6.68 -2.99 2.23
C ASP A 33 -6.71 -1.91 1.14
N LEU A 34 -5.52 -1.54 0.64
CA LEU A 34 -5.35 -0.47 -0.33
C LEU A 34 -6.01 -0.82 -1.68
N GLY A 35 -5.87 -2.06 -2.16
CA GLY A 35 -6.44 -2.47 -3.44
C GLY A 35 -7.97 -2.38 -3.45
N GLN A 36 -8.62 -2.80 -2.36
CA GLN A 36 -10.06 -2.66 -2.16
C GLN A 36 -10.48 -1.19 -2.06
N ALA A 37 -9.72 -0.35 -1.34
CA ALA A 37 -10.00 1.09 -1.25
C ALA A 37 -9.94 1.76 -2.62
N LEU A 38 -8.88 1.50 -3.39
CA LEU A 38 -8.70 2.05 -4.74
C LEU A 38 -9.79 1.60 -5.69
N SER A 39 -10.18 0.32 -5.64
CA SER A 39 -11.25 -0.23 -6.48
C SER A 39 -12.60 0.40 -6.15
N ALA A 40 -12.91 0.58 -4.86
CA ALA A 40 -14.15 1.22 -4.42
C ALA A 40 -14.23 2.69 -4.85
N VAL A 41 -13.15 3.45 -4.69
CA VAL A 41 -13.09 4.85 -5.14
C VAL A 41 -13.21 4.94 -6.65
N LEU A 42 -12.53 4.07 -7.39
CA LEU A 42 -12.59 4.06 -8.84
C LEU A 42 -14.02 3.81 -9.35
N ALA A 43 -14.76 2.92 -8.70
CA ALA A 43 -16.17 2.68 -8.98
C ALA A 43 -17.04 3.92 -8.68
N GLU A 44 -16.88 4.55 -7.51
CA GLU A 44 -17.61 5.78 -7.18
C GLU A 44 -17.30 6.94 -8.13
N VAL A 45 -16.02 7.13 -8.48
CA VAL A 45 -15.59 8.17 -9.43
C VAL A 45 -16.21 7.93 -10.81
N ALA A 46 -16.23 6.67 -11.27
CA ALA A 46 -16.84 6.32 -12.54
C ALA A 46 -18.36 6.59 -12.56
N GLU A 47 -19.06 6.19 -11.49
CA GLU A 47 -20.50 6.39 -11.37
C GLU A 47 -20.88 7.89 -11.28
N LEU A 48 -20.22 8.64 -10.39
CA LEU A 48 -20.56 10.04 -10.12
C LEU A 48 -20.24 10.99 -11.28
N LEU A 49 -19.23 10.69 -12.09
CA LEU A 49 -18.82 11.50 -13.25
C LEU A 49 -19.38 10.98 -14.58
N GLY A 50 -20.09 9.84 -14.56
CA GLY A 50 -20.60 9.16 -15.75
C GLY A 50 -19.48 8.75 -16.69
N LEU A 51 -18.49 8.04 -16.16
CA LEU A 51 -17.33 7.52 -16.88
C LEU A 51 -17.46 6.01 -17.00
N GLU A 52 -16.93 5.46 -18.09
CA GLU A 52 -17.17 4.06 -18.42
C GLU A 52 -16.13 3.13 -17.85
N ALA A 53 -14.87 3.57 -17.86
CA ALA A 53 -13.74 2.77 -17.47
C ALA A 53 -12.74 3.59 -16.66
N GLY A 54 -11.93 2.90 -15.87
CA GLY A 54 -10.83 3.54 -15.16
C GLY A 54 -9.80 2.53 -14.67
N TRP A 55 -8.61 3.01 -14.36
CA TRP A 55 -7.55 2.20 -13.80
C TRP A 55 -6.54 3.05 -13.04
N VAL A 56 -5.92 2.44 -12.03
CA VAL A 56 -4.89 3.05 -11.19
C VAL A 56 -3.60 2.28 -11.34
N TRP A 57 -2.55 2.98 -11.73
CA TRP A 57 -1.18 2.49 -11.60
C TRP A 57 -0.55 3.05 -10.35
N LEU A 58 0.07 2.18 -9.55
CA LEU A 58 0.96 2.58 -8.48
C LEU A 58 2.41 2.45 -8.94
N VAL A 59 3.21 3.37 -8.45
CA VAL A 59 4.61 3.49 -8.79
C VAL A 59 5.40 3.39 -7.49
N ASP A 60 6.30 2.42 -7.45
CA ASP A 60 7.19 2.17 -6.33
C ASP A 60 8.64 2.29 -6.79
N CYS A 61 9.40 3.11 -6.08
CA CYS A 61 10.85 3.14 -6.24
C CYS A 61 11.42 2.00 -5.39
N ALA A 62 11.85 0.91 -6.04
CA ALA A 62 12.55 -0.15 -5.32
C ALA A 62 13.95 0.34 -4.85
N GLU A 63 14.51 -0.33 -3.84
CA GLU A 63 15.81 0.02 -3.25
C GLU A 63 16.99 -0.07 -4.25
N ASP A 64 16.82 -0.84 -5.32
CA ASP A 64 17.75 -0.96 -6.45
C ASP A 64 17.70 0.21 -7.43
N GLY A 65 16.79 1.17 -7.23
CA GLY A 65 16.54 2.30 -8.11
C GLY A 65 15.69 1.96 -9.33
N GLU A 66 15.22 0.72 -9.47
CA GLU A 66 14.24 0.35 -10.50
C GLU A 66 12.83 0.75 -10.08
N GLU A 67 12.19 1.55 -10.91
CA GLU A 67 10.83 1.99 -10.67
C GLU A 67 9.84 0.91 -11.16
N ARG A 68 9.14 0.29 -10.22
CA ARG A 68 8.14 -0.74 -10.48
C ARG A 68 6.78 -0.09 -10.64
N VAL A 69 6.07 -0.51 -11.69
CA VAL A 69 4.70 -0.08 -11.96
C VAL A 69 3.78 -1.27 -11.81
N GLU A 70 2.77 -1.10 -10.98
CA GLU A 70 1.75 -2.11 -10.72
C GLU A 70 0.37 -1.56 -11.07
N LEU A 71 -0.47 -2.39 -11.70
CA LEU A 71 -1.89 -2.10 -11.88
C LEU A 71 -2.62 -2.45 -10.58
N ALA A 72 -2.84 -1.45 -9.72
CA ALA A 72 -3.39 -1.65 -8.39
C ALA A 72 -4.93 -1.74 -8.37
N ALA A 73 -5.60 -1.08 -9.32
CA ALA A 73 -7.05 -1.17 -9.46
C ALA A 73 -7.46 -0.95 -10.92
N ALA A 74 -8.57 -1.57 -11.32
CA ALA A 74 -9.15 -1.44 -12.65
C ALA A 74 -10.67 -1.63 -12.58
N GLN A 75 -11.40 -0.82 -13.34
CA GLN A 75 -12.86 -0.87 -13.46
C GLN A 75 -13.23 -0.82 -14.93
N ASN A 76 -14.03 -1.78 -15.38
CA ASN A 76 -14.57 -1.86 -16.74
C ASN A 76 -13.50 -1.65 -17.83
N LEU A 77 -12.32 -2.24 -17.67
CA LEU A 77 -11.30 -2.17 -18.71
C LEU A 77 -11.85 -2.79 -20.00
N PRO A 78 -11.62 -2.17 -21.17
CA PRO A 78 -11.97 -2.77 -22.44
C PRO A 78 -11.38 -4.18 -22.55
N PRO A 79 -12.09 -5.14 -23.17
CA PRO A 79 -11.62 -6.52 -23.32
C PRO A 79 -10.21 -6.60 -23.89
N ALA A 80 -9.86 -5.70 -24.83
CA ALA A 80 -8.52 -5.66 -25.42
C ALA A 80 -7.38 -5.32 -24.44
N LEU A 81 -7.67 -4.69 -23.30
CA LEU A 81 -6.71 -4.43 -22.22
C LEU A 81 -6.79 -5.50 -21.12
N LEU A 82 -7.96 -6.10 -20.94
CA LEU A 82 -8.19 -7.16 -19.95
C LEU A 82 -7.61 -8.52 -20.40
N GLU A 83 -7.78 -8.86 -21.67
CA GLU A 83 -7.33 -10.12 -22.28
C GLU A 83 -5.83 -10.14 -22.62
N ALA A 84 -5.19 -8.96 -22.60
CA ALA A 84 -3.77 -8.76 -22.90
C ALA A 84 -3.07 -7.96 -21.78
N PRO A 85 -2.89 -8.53 -20.57
CA PRO A 85 -2.39 -7.80 -19.39
C PRO A 85 -0.99 -7.21 -19.59
N GLU A 86 -0.17 -7.79 -20.47
CA GLU A 86 1.13 -7.26 -20.87
C GLU A 86 1.05 -5.84 -21.45
N ARG A 87 -0.09 -5.47 -22.05
CA ARG A 87 -0.31 -4.10 -22.54
C ARG A 87 -0.40 -3.10 -21.41
N MET A 88 -0.84 -3.52 -20.22
CA MET A 88 -0.94 -2.68 -19.03
C MET A 88 0.38 -2.60 -18.25
N ARG A 89 1.42 -3.33 -18.70
CA ARG A 89 2.78 -3.30 -18.14
C ARG A 89 3.69 -2.39 -18.97
N GLY A 90 4.82 -1.98 -18.39
CA GLY A 90 5.83 -1.16 -19.07
C GLY A 90 5.42 0.31 -19.23
N SER A 91 5.99 1.00 -20.21
CA SER A 91 5.78 2.43 -20.46
C SER A 91 4.50 2.71 -21.25
N CYS A 92 3.93 3.89 -21.02
CA CYS A 92 2.99 4.54 -21.94
C CYS A 92 3.16 6.05 -21.82
N TYR A 93 2.59 6.79 -22.78
CA TYR A 93 2.60 8.25 -22.74
C TYR A 93 2.28 8.84 -21.36
N CYS A 94 1.24 8.34 -20.68
CA CYS A 94 0.83 8.87 -19.37
C CYS A 94 1.82 8.52 -18.26
N LEU A 95 2.32 7.29 -18.22
CA LEU A 95 3.35 6.91 -17.25
C LEU A 95 4.66 7.67 -17.52
N ASP A 96 5.02 7.86 -18.78
CA ASP A 96 6.26 8.54 -19.17
C ASP A 96 6.19 10.03 -18.84
N SER A 97 5.06 10.69 -19.13
CA SER A 97 4.81 12.08 -18.71
C SER A 97 4.79 12.22 -17.18
N PHE A 98 4.23 11.24 -16.45
CA PHE A 98 4.28 11.22 -14.99
C PHE A 98 5.71 11.14 -14.46
N ARG A 99 6.50 10.23 -15.03
CA ARG A 99 7.91 10.00 -14.69
C ARG A 99 8.81 11.17 -15.04
N ALA A 100 8.52 11.87 -16.13
CA ALA A 100 9.21 13.10 -16.51
C ALA A 100 8.87 14.27 -15.56
N GLY A 101 7.74 14.20 -14.85
CA GLY A 101 7.25 15.31 -14.03
C GLY A 101 6.47 16.34 -14.84
N ASP A 102 6.01 15.99 -16.04
CA ASP A 102 5.28 16.88 -16.96
C ASP A 102 3.77 16.93 -16.66
N MET A 103 3.32 16.30 -15.58
CA MET A 103 1.93 16.30 -15.13
C MET A 103 1.77 17.10 -13.84
N ASP A 104 1.40 18.37 -14.00
CA ASP A 104 1.07 19.30 -12.90
C ASP A 104 -0.34 19.04 -12.33
N GLY A 105 -1.20 18.32 -13.05
CA GLY A 105 -2.57 18.02 -12.62
C GLY A 105 -3.31 17.12 -13.59
N ALA A 106 -4.63 17.01 -13.39
CA ALA A 106 -5.48 16.21 -14.26
C ALA A 106 -5.57 16.80 -15.68
N ALA A 107 -5.38 15.98 -16.70
CA ALA A 107 -5.42 16.41 -18.10
C ALA A 107 -6.16 15.39 -18.99
N ASN A 108 -6.90 15.90 -19.99
CA ASN A 108 -7.47 15.07 -21.04
C ASN A 108 -6.37 14.57 -21.98
N ILE A 109 -6.33 13.25 -22.19
CA ILE A 109 -5.46 12.55 -23.11
C ILE A 109 -6.32 11.94 -24.23
N ASN A 110 -5.98 12.31 -25.46
CA ASN A 110 -6.64 11.78 -26.64
C ASN A 110 -6.16 10.34 -26.93
N VAL A 111 -7.07 9.45 -27.36
CA VAL A 111 -6.75 8.07 -27.80
C VAL A 111 -5.61 7.99 -28.82
N VAL A 112 -5.46 9.01 -29.68
CA VAL A 112 -4.37 9.07 -30.66
C VAL A 112 -3.00 9.19 -29.98
N VAL A 113 -2.94 9.85 -28.82
CA VAL A 113 -1.71 10.07 -28.05
C VAL A 113 -1.45 8.93 -27.07
N CYS A 114 -2.51 8.28 -26.56
CA CYS A 114 -2.38 7.15 -25.66
C CYS A 114 -1.81 5.93 -26.39
N SER A 115 -0.54 5.60 -26.17
CA SER A 115 0.10 4.43 -26.80
C SER A 115 -0.60 3.09 -26.56
N ARG A 116 -1.40 2.99 -25.49
CA ARG A 116 -2.16 1.78 -25.13
C ARG A 116 -3.49 1.65 -25.87
N LEU A 117 -4.16 2.78 -26.15
CA LEU A 117 -5.41 2.82 -26.90
C LEU A 117 -5.19 3.08 -28.40
N ALA A 118 -4.02 3.61 -28.78
CA ALA A 118 -3.59 3.77 -30.15
C ALA A 118 -3.63 2.41 -30.87
N GLY A 119 -4.46 2.32 -31.92
CA GLY A 119 -4.67 1.10 -32.68
C GLY A 119 -5.82 0.20 -32.23
N LEU A 120 -6.48 0.47 -31.09
CA LEU A 120 -7.65 -0.29 -30.61
C LEU A 120 -8.98 0.21 -31.19
N VAL A 121 -9.04 0.50 -32.50
CA VAL A 121 -10.28 0.97 -33.15
C VAL A 121 -11.41 -0.06 -33.03
N GLN A 122 -11.08 -1.35 -33.03
CA GLN A 122 -11.96 -2.45 -32.63
C GLN A 122 -11.42 -3.01 -31.31
N GLY A 123 -12.23 -3.00 -30.25
CA GLY A 123 -11.85 -3.52 -28.92
C GLY A 123 -11.62 -2.47 -27.82
N ALA A 124 -11.60 -1.17 -28.15
CA ALA A 124 -11.67 -0.10 -27.15
C ALA A 124 -13.11 0.22 -26.68
N GLU A 125 -14.12 -0.55 -27.13
CA GLU A 125 -15.55 -0.37 -26.77
C GLU A 125 -16.09 1.07 -26.94
N GLY A 126 -15.48 1.88 -27.80
CA GLY A 126 -15.87 3.28 -27.99
C GLY A 126 -15.12 4.29 -27.13
N LEU A 127 -14.19 3.85 -26.27
CA LEU A 127 -13.27 4.73 -25.55
C LEU A 127 -12.37 5.48 -26.52
N ARG A 128 -12.51 6.81 -26.55
CA ARG A 128 -11.73 7.70 -27.43
C ARG A 128 -10.96 8.78 -26.67
N PHE A 129 -11.32 9.02 -25.42
CA PHE A 129 -10.63 9.96 -24.54
C PHE A 129 -10.52 9.35 -23.16
N HIS A 130 -9.39 9.64 -22.51
CA HIS A 130 -9.26 9.40 -21.08
C HIS A 130 -8.59 10.60 -20.44
N ALA A 131 -8.94 10.89 -19.20
CA ALA A 131 -8.18 11.81 -18.38
C ALA A 131 -7.12 11.04 -17.58
N SER A 132 -5.95 11.65 -17.45
CA SER A 132 -4.86 11.16 -16.61
C SER A 132 -4.67 12.12 -15.45
N VAL A 133 -4.61 11.56 -14.25
CA VAL A 133 -4.54 12.29 -12.98
C VAL A 133 -3.31 11.79 -12.25
N PRO A 134 -2.30 12.64 -11.99
CA PRO A 134 -1.15 12.22 -11.23
C PRO A 134 -1.52 12.08 -9.76
N LEU A 135 -0.98 11.05 -9.10
CA LEU A 135 -1.14 10.81 -7.68
C LEU A 135 0.15 11.22 -6.97
N TYR A 136 0.06 12.22 -6.11
CA TYR A 136 1.17 12.74 -5.32
C TYR A 136 0.88 12.62 -3.82
N ALA A 137 1.92 12.32 -3.05
CA ALA A 137 1.87 12.31 -1.59
C ALA A 137 3.05 13.10 -1.04
N GLY A 138 2.82 14.30 -0.48
CA GLY A 138 3.89 15.12 0.08
C GLY A 138 5.01 15.46 -0.91
N GLY A 139 4.68 15.59 -2.21
CA GLY A 139 5.65 15.81 -3.30
C GLY A 139 6.26 14.53 -3.87
N ALA A 140 6.06 13.37 -3.25
CA ALA A 140 6.43 12.07 -3.81
C ALA A 140 5.43 11.64 -4.89
N ARG A 141 5.94 11.08 -5.98
CA ARG A 141 5.16 10.48 -7.07
C ARG A 141 4.78 9.07 -6.68
N VAL A 142 3.49 8.80 -6.51
CA VAL A 142 3.02 7.49 -6.02
C VAL A 142 2.19 6.72 -7.04
N GLY A 143 1.65 7.38 -8.07
CA GLY A 143 0.85 6.69 -9.08
C GLY A 143 0.17 7.58 -10.12
N VAL A 144 -0.63 6.97 -10.97
CA VAL A 144 -1.48 7.65 -11.96
C VAL A 144 -2.85 7.00 -11.97
N LEU A 145 -3.90 7.81 -11.78
CA LEU A 145 -5.29 7.44 -12.04
C LEU A 145 -5.63 7.81 -13.48
N ASN A 146 -6.25 6.88 -14.19
CA ASN A 146 -6.81 7.13 -15.51
C ASN A 146 -8.29 6.82 -15.49
N VAL A 147 -9.08 7.68 -16.11
CA VAL A 147 -10.52 7.48 -16.27
C VAL A 147 -10.92 7.80 -17.69
N ALA A 148 -11.79 6.99 -18.29
CA ALA A 148 -12.12 7.06 -19.70
C ALA A 148 -13.62 7.21 -19.91
N SER A 149 -13.97 7.97 -20.94
CA SER A 149 -15.35 8.14 -21.41
C SER A 149 -15.49 7.50 -22.79
N SER A 150 -16.66 6.92 -23.07
CA SER A 150 -17.12 6.77 -24.45
C SER A 150 -17.36 8.14 -25.07
N ASP A 151 -17.38 8.12 -26.40
CA ASP A 151 -17.64 9.28 -27.25
C ASP A 151 -16.60 10.39 -27.08
N TYR A 152 -16.62 11.38 -27.97
CA TYR A 152 -15.60 12.44 -28.06
C TYR A 152 -15.69 13.46 -26.90
N ARG A 153 -16.10 13.03 -25.70
CA ARG A 153 -16.27 13.89 -24.53
C ARG A 153 -14.92 14.11 -23.84
N GLU A 154 -14.43 15.32 -23.96
CA GLU A 154 -13.41 15.84 -23.05
C GLU A 154 -14.02 16.19 -21.71
N LEU A 155 -13.30 15.90 -20.62
CA LEU A 155 -13.70 16.39 -19.30
C LEU A 155 -13.52 17.91 -19.26
N SER A 156 -14.51 18.59 -18.70
CA SER A 156 -14.48 20.01 -18.45
C SER A 156 -13.38 20.36 -17.45
N ARG A 157 -12.97 21.64 -17.43
CA ARG A 157 -12.02 22.13 -16.42
C ARG A 157 -12.51 21.92 -14.98
N GLY A 158 -13.83 21.88 -14.75
CA GLY A 158 -14.40 21.60 -13.43
C GLY A 158 -14.16 20.16 -13.01
N GLU A 159 -14.47 19.22 -13.89
CA GLU A 159 -14.25 17.79 -13.68
C GLU A 159 -12.78 17.45 -13.52
N LEU A 160 -11.89 18.04 -14.33
CA LEU A 160 -10.45 17.87 -14.17
C LEU A 160 -9.94 18.40 -12.82
N ARG A 161 -10.42 19.56 -12.37
CA ARG A 161 -10.06 20.07 -11.03
C ARG A 161 -10.52 19.14 -9.92
N LEU A 162 -11.76 18.66 -10.01
CA LEU A 162 -12.32 17.70 -9.04
C LEU A 162 -11.51 16.40 -9.03
N LEU A 163 -11.20 15.85 -10.20
CA LEU A 163 -10.35 14.68 -10.35
C LEU A 163 -8.94 14.90 -9.81
N HIS A 164 -8.35 16.08 -9.99
CA HIS A 164 -7.05 16.41 -9.42
C HIS A 164 -7.08 16.35 -7.89
N THR A 165 -8.09 16.96 -7.25
CA THR A 165 -8.28 16.86 -5.80
C THR A 165 -8.49 15.42 -5.34
N ILE A 166 -9.23 14.62 -6.12
CA ILE A 166 -9.37 13.18 -5.86
C ILE A 166 -8.02 12.46 -5.96
N GLY A 167 -7.19 12.83 -6.94
CA GLY A 167 -5.83 12.32 -7.10
C GLY A 167 -4.92 12.64 -5.90
N GLU A 168 -5.04 13.84 -5.32
CA GLU A 168 -4.32 14.21 -4.09
C GLU A 168 -4.77 13.34 -2.90
N MET A 169 -6.08 13.13 -2.72
CA MET A 169 -6.61 12.27 -1.65
C MET A 169 -6.14 10.81 -1.81
N LEU A 170 -6.18 10.29 -3.04
CA LEU A 170 -5.69 8.96 -3.39
C LEU A 170 -4.20 8.82 -3.11
N GLY A 171 -3.39 9.81 -3.49
CA GLY A 171 -1.96 9.81 -3.23
C GLY A 171 -1.64 9.73 -1.73
N ILE A 172 -2.31 10.54 -0.91
CA ILE A 172 -2.18 10.49 0.56
C ILE A 172 -2.59 9.12 1.10
N ALA A 173 -3.69 8.54 0.60
CA ALA A 173 -4.16 7.23 1.04
C ALA A 173 -3.18 6.11 0.70
N VAL A 174 -2.56 6.15 -0.48
CA VAL A 174 -1.50 5.21 -0.89
C VAL A 174 -0.30 5.30 0.04
N GLU A 175 0.22 6.51 0.30
CA GLU A 175 1.36 6.69 1.20
C GLU A 175 1.03 6.26 2.63
N ARG A 176 -0.19 6.55 3.10
CA ARG A 176 -0.67 6.07 4.40
C ARG A 176 -0.66 4.54 4.49
N ALA A 177 -1.13 3.84 3.46
CA ALA A 177 -1.11 2.38 3.42
C ALA A 177 0.34 1.84 3.44
N ARG A 178 1.23 2.40 2.62
CA ARG A 178 2.66 2.03 2.60
C ARG A 178 3.36 2.27 3.94
N LEU A 179 3.04 3.37 4.63
CA LEU A 179 3.56 3.66 5.96
C LEU A 179 3.04 2.66 7.00
N TYR A 180 1.76 2.30 6.91
CA TYR A 180 1.15 1.31 7.80
C TYR A 180 1.79 -0.08 7.63
N GLU A 181 1.98 -0.54 6.39
CA GLU A 181 2.64 -1.80 6.08
C GLU A 181 4.08 -1.85 6.63
N ARG A 182 4.87 -0.79 6.38
CA ARG A 182 6.22 -0.65 6.95
C ARG A 182 6.21 -0.69 8.48
N SER A 183 5.25 -0.02 9.12
CA SER A 183 5.13 -0.02 10.59
C SER A 183 4.84 -1.42 11.14
N VAL A 184 4.00 -2.20 10.45
CA VAL A 184 3.68 -3.58 10.84
C VAL A 184 4.92 -4.48 10.69
N GLU A 185 5.67 -4.33 9.61
CA GLU A 185 6.91 -5.09 9.38
C GLU A 185 7.97 -4.79 10.46
N ILE A 186 8.21 -3.51 10.75
CA ILE A 186 9.16 -3.09 11.80
C ILE A 186 8.75 -3.67 13.16
N GLY A 187 7.47 -3.58 13.52
CA GLY A 187 6.96 -4.13 14.78
C GLY A 187 7.17 -5.66 14.88
N ALA A 188 6.96 -6.39 13.79
CA ALA A 188 7.21 -7.83 13.75
C ALA A 188 8.70 -8.18 13.91
N LEU A 189 9.60 -7.37 13.35
CA LEU A 189 11.06 -7.54 13.52
C LEU A 189 11.52 -7.22 14.95
N GLU A 190 11.01 -6.14 15.53
CA GLU A 190 11.30 -5.76 16.91
C GLU A 190 10.88 -6.85 17.90
N GLU A 191 9.71 -7.45 17.69
CA GLU A 191 9.22 -8.52 18.55
C GLU A 191 10.07 -9.79 18.42
N ARG A 192 10.47 -10.16 17.20
CA ARG A 192 11.42 -11.27 16.98
C ARG A 192 12.77 -11.01 17.67
N ALA A 193 13.27 -9.77 17.60
CA ALA A 193 14.53 -9.41 18.25
C ALA A 193 14.43 -9.39 19.78
N ARG A 194 13.26 -9.04 20.34
CA ARG A 194 12.98 -9.18 21.78
C ARG A 194 13.01 -10.66 22.18
N LEU A 195 12.23 -11.51 21.52
CA LEU A 195 12.18 -12.95 21.81
C LEU A 195 13.56 -13.61 21.71
N ALA A 196 14.37 -13.24 20.71
CA ALA A 196 15.72 -13.77 20.57
C ALA A 196 16.64 -13.40 21.75
N ARG A 197 16.50 -12.18 22.30
CA ARG A 197 17.24 -11.76 23.50
C ARG A 197 16.78 -12.52 24.73
N ASP A 198 15.48 -12.63 24.95
CA ASP A 198 14.92 -13.33 26.11
C ASP A 198 15.33 -14.81 26.11
N LEU A 199 15.30 -15.46 24.93
CA LEU A 199 15.80 -16.82 24.76
C LEU A 199 17.30 -16.92 25.03
N HIS A 200 18.10 -15.99 24.52
CA HIS A 200 19.55 -15.99 24.74
C HIS A 200 19.89 -15.82 26.23
N ASP A 201 19.20 -14.93 26.94
CA ASP A 201 19.43 -14.70 28.37
C ASP A 201 19.04 -15.92 29.21
N SER A 202 17.88 -16.53 28.92
CA SER A 202 17.44 -17.77 29.58
C SER A 202 18.41 -18.93 29.32
N LEU A 203 18.87 -19.10 28.07
CA LEU A 203 19.85 -20.13 27.73
C LEU A 203 21.20 -19.87 28.40
N ALA A 204 21.68 -18.62 28.42
CA ALA A 204 22.93 -18.26 29.08
C ALA A 204 22.87 -18.56 30.59
N GLN A 205 21.78 -18.16 31.26
CA GLN A 205 21.55 -18.49 32.67
C GLN A 205 21.53 -20.01 32.92
N GLY A 206 20.81 -20.75 32.07
CA GLY A 206 20.75 -22.21 32.14
C GLY A 206 22.12 -22.87 31.96
N LEU A 207 22.92 -22.43 30.97
CA LEU A 207 24.27 -22.93 30.75
C LEU A 207 25.21 -22.58 31.90
N THR A 208 25.15 -21.36 32.44
CA THR A 208 25.94 -20.97 33.62
C THR A 208 25.61 -21.88 34.81
N GLY A 209 24.34 -22.19 35.03
CA GLY A 209 23.93 -23.16 36.05
C GLY A 209 24.55 -24.55 35.83
N VAL A 210 24.53 -25.05 34.59
CA VAL A 210 25.14 -26.34 34.23
C VAL A 210 26.66 -26.34 34.45
N ILE A 211 27.35 -25.26 34.05
CA ILE A 211 28.80 -25.13 34.25
C ILE A 211 29.15 -25.18 35.74
N LEU A 212 28.47 -24.39 36.58
CA LEU A 212 28.69 -24.38 38.04
C LEU A 212 28.43 -25.75 38.68
N GLN A 213 27.43 -26.50 38.18
CA GLN A 213 27.15 -27.87 38.64
C GLN A 213 28.28 -28.83 38.27
N LEU A 214 28.83 -28.73 37.06
CA LEU A 214 29.95 -29.55 36.62
C LEU A 214 31.23 -29.23 37.40
N GLU A 215 31.55 -27.95 37.60
CA GLU A 215 32.70 -27.53 38.42
C GLU A 215 32.60 -28.04 39.85
N SER A 216 31.40 -27.96 40.45
CA SER A 216 31.15 -28.50 41.79
C SER A 216 31.34 -30.02 41.85
N ALA A 217 30.91 -30.75 40.82
CA ALA A 217 31.09 -32.20 40.73
C ALA A 217 32.58 -32.60 40.57
N ASP A 218 33.34 -31.83 39.79
CA ASP A 218 34.78 -32.06 39.54
C ASP A 218 35.62 -31.81 40.81
N ALA A 219 35.37 -30.72 41.53
CA ALA A 219 36.04 -30.41 42.80
C ALA A 219 35.85 -31.51 43.87
N LEU A 220 34.73 -32.22 43.84
CA LEU A 220 34.42 -33.34 44.73
C LEU A 220 35.04 -34.67 44.27
N HIS A 221 35.51 -34.77 43.03
CA HIS A 221 36.24 -35.92 42.49
C HIS A 221 37.74 -35.84 42.80
N ASP A 222 38.31 -34.63 42.81
CA ASP A 222 39.73 -34.37 43.09
C ASP A 222 40.07 -34.49 44.59
N THR A 223 39.07 -34.30 45.45
CA THR A 223 39.11 -34.77 46.83
C THR A 223 38.65 -36.23 46.85
N SER A 224 39.39 -37.13 47.50
CA SER A 224 39.06 -38.56 47.63
C SER A 224 37.86 -38.79 48.56
N ALA A 225 36.72 -38.16 48.26
CA ALA A 225 35.50 -38.20 49.04
C ALA A 225 34.65 -39.45 48.68
N PRO A 226 34.00 -40.11 49.66
CA PRO A 226 33.20 -41.31 49.42
C PRO A 226 32.07 -41.07 48.40
N ARG A 227 31.86 -42.04 47.50
CA ARG A 227 30.89 -42.00 46.38
C ARG A 227 29.45 -41.60 46.76
N ASP A 228 29.05 -41.73 48.02
CA ASP A 228 27.72 -41.35 48.52
C ASP A 228 27.47 -39.83 48.51
N ASN A 229 28.51 -39.00 48.62
CA ASN A 229 28.33 -37.54 48.64
C ASN A 229 28.00 -36.94 47.27
N VAL A 230 28.53 -37.54 46.19
CA VAL A 230 28.25 -37.10 44.82
C VAL A 230 26.77 -37.28 44.48
N GLY A 231 26.16 -38.40 44.91
CA GLY A 231 24.75 -38.68 44.66
C GLY A 231 23.76 -37.78 45.42
N ARG A 232 24.18 -37.16 46.54
CA ARG A 232 23.34 -36.20 47.27
C ARG A 232 23.34 -34.83 46.61
N LEU A 233 24.52 -34.34 46.21
CA LEU A 233 24.68 -33.02 45.57
C LEU A 233 24.06 -32.96 44.17
N VAL A 234 24.12 -34.05 43.40
CA VAL A 234 23.40 -34.15 42.12
C VAL A 234 21.87 -34.06 42.32
N ARG A 235 21.32 -34.56 43.44
CA ARG A 235 19.87 -34.46 43.73
C ARG A 235 19.44 -33.05 44.14
N GLU A 236 20.22 -32.37 44.99
CA GLU A 236 19.96 -30.96 45.36
C GLU A 236 20.05 -30.04 44.12
N ALA A 237 21.01 -30.29 43.23
CA ALA A 237 21.17 -29.55 41.98
C ALA A 237 19.99 -29.73 40.98
N LEU A 238 19.33 -30.90 41.01
CA LEU A 238 18.16 -31.18 40.18
C LEU A 238 16.85 -30.57 40.72
N GLU A 239 16.77 -30.28 42.03
CA GLU A 239 15.61 -29.62 42.64
C GLU A 239 15.56 -28.12 42.34
N VAL A 240 16.69 -27.41 42.39
CA VAL A 240 16.77 -25.97 42.05
C VAL A 240 16.35 -25.70 40.60
N ARG A 241 16.60 -26.66 39.69
CA ARG A 241 16.18 -26.57 38.28
C ARG A 241 14.67 -26.72 38.07
N ARG A 242 13.94 -27.34 39.00
CA ARG A 242 12.47 -27.41 38.94
C ARG A 242 11.83 -26.08 39.34
N GLU A 243 12.42 -25.38 40.29
CA GLU A 243 11.91 -24.06 40.73
C GLU A 243 12.15 -22.98 39.67
N THR A 244 13.22 -23.05 38.87
CA THR A 244 13.48 -22.08 37.78
C THR A 244 12.70 -22.32 36.50
N GLN A 245 11.94 -23.42 36.39
CA GLN A 245 11.05 -23.71 35.24
C GLN A 245 9.57 -23.40 35.54
N GLU A 246 9.22 -22.98 36.76
CA GLU A 246 7.83 -22.71 37.18
C GLU A 246 7.48 -21.21 37.30
N GLU A 247 8.42 -20.29 37.02
CA GLU A 247 8.20 -18.85 36.81
C GLU A 247 8.31 -18.47 35.32
#